data_AF-A0A6A3LXS7-F1
#
_entry.id   AF-A0A6A3LXS7-F1
#
_cell.length_a   1.000
_cell.length_b   1.000
_cell.length_c   1.000
_cell.angle_alpha   90.00
_cell.angle_beta   90.00
_cell.angle_gamma   90.00
#
_symmetry.space_group_name_H-M   'P 1'
#
loop_
_entity.id
_entity.type
_entity.pdbx_description
1 polymer ?
#
loop_
_entity_poly.entity_id
_entity_poly.type
_entity_poly.pdbx_seq_one_letter_code
_entity_poly.pdbx_strand_id
1 'polypeptide(L)'
;MVRVDYIRADDIEVDDGELDTDDLNASGCAVFASGAHCPRLPARLPVTFPAPDAPVKSVAALVDDARTLVLENRTPRAQYEVVSTNNAGLATHASVLHDRNLVLLRRARAGYRAGMVMLEQVFLSQVRTEKDNVMLRDRLSGLRDRVARVDAAEAQLRVLKATTAEQYHDLQAQLTASQAEVAALTPRLAAPAPPPASMVSLARLFTAQGDRDDAHAERDDLRAQLTAA
;
A
#
# COMPACT_ATOMS: atom_id res chain seq x y z
N MET A 1 7.80 -33.31 1.82
CA MET A 1 6.85 -32.53 1.01
C MET A 1 5.47 -33.08 1.26
N VAL A 2 4.67 -32.43 2.12
CA VAL A 2 3.27 -32.79 2.31
C VAL A 2 2.48 -31.87 1.38
N ARG A 3 1.80 -32.46 0.40
CA ARG A 3 0.86 -31.73 -0.47
C ARG A 3 -0.31 -31.29 0.42
N VAL A 4 -0.51 -29.98 0.49
CA VAL A 4 -1.69 -29.37 1.12
C VAL A 4 -2.62 -29.03 -0.03
N ASP A 5 -3.69 -29.79 -0.15
CA ASP A 5 -4.75 -29.49 -1.11
C ASP A 5 -5.52 -28.27 -0.62
N TYR A 6 -5.56 -27.23 -1.43
CA TYR A 6 -6.30 -25.99 -1.17
C TYR A 6 -7.80 -26.28 -1.31
N ILE A 7 -8.52 -26.30 -0.20
CA ILE A 7 -10.00 -26.26 -0.23
C ILE A 7 -10.37 -24.85 -0.70
N ARG A 8 -11.01 -24.73 -1.87
CA ARG A 8 -11.45 -23.43 -2.39
C ARG A 8 -12.68 -22.99 -1.61
N ALA A 9 -12.85 -21.67 -1.46
CA ALA A 9 -14.01 -21.08 -0.80
C ALA A 9 -15.33 -21.51 -1.44
N ASP A 10 -15.30 -21.85 -2.73
CA ASP A 10 -16.46 -22.29 -3.52
C ASP A 10 -16.89 -23.74 -3.21
N ASP A 11 -16.10 -24.52 -2.47
CA ASP A 11 -16.39 -25.92 -2.11
C ASP A 11 -17.19 -26.04 -0.79
N ILE A 12 -17.49 -24.90 -0.14
CA ILE A 12 -18.27 -24.86 1.11
C ILE A 12 -19.66 -24.33 0.76
N GLU A 13 -20.57 -25.24 0.42
CA GLU A 13 -22.00 -24.94 0.43
C GLU A 13 -22.40 -24.58 1.88
N VAL A 14 -22.58 -23.29 2.12
CA VAL A 14 -23.27 -22.80 3.31
C VAL A 14 -24.75 -23.03 3.06
N ASP A 15 -25.25 -24.16 3.53
CA ASP A 15 -26.68 -24.41 3.62
C ASP A 15 -27.27 -23.40 4.64
N ASP A 16 -27.77 -22.28 4.13
CA ASP A 16 -28.54 -21.25 4.83
C ASP A 16 -29.96 -21.76 5.13
N GLY A 17 -30.07 -23.02 5.58
CA GLY A 17 -31.28 -23.54 6.17
C GLY A 17 -31.57 -22.74 7.43
N GLU A 18 -32.34 -21.68 7.27
CA GLU A 18 -33.00 -20.94 8.34
C GLU A 18 -33.53 -21.97 9.32
N LEU A 19 -32.90 -22.06 10.49
CA LEU A 19 -33.32 -22.99 11.51
C LEU A 19 -34.68 -22.50 11.97
N ASP A 20 -35.72 -23.14 11.44
CA ASP A 20 -37.11 -22.94 11.83
C ASP A 20 -37.20 -23.04 13.35
N THR A 21 -37.24 -21.87 14.00
CA THR A 21 -37.34 -21.76 15.45
C THR A 21 -38.76 -22.04 15.94
N ASP A 22 -39.73 -22.22 15.05
CA ASP A 22 -41.12 -22.50 15.43
C ASP A 22 -41.29 -23.94 15.95
N ASP A 23 -40.40 -24.86 15.59
CA ASP A 23 -40.37 -26.23 16.14
C ASP A 23 -39.89 -26.29 17.61
N LEU A 24 -39.15 -25.26 18.08
CA LEU A 24 -38.74 -25.17 19.49
C LEU A 24 -39.85 -24.61 20.39
N ASN A 25 -40.86 -23.95 19.82
CA ASN A 25 -42.01 -23.41 20.56
C ASN A 25 -43.21 -24.37 20.55
N ALA A 26 -43.22 -25.38 19.67
CA ALA A 26 -44.28 -26.39 19.59
C ALA A 26 -44.17 -27.52 20.65
N SER A 27 -43.02 -27.68 21.29
CA SER A 27 -42.79 -28.74 22.28
C SER A 27 -42.77 -28.20 23.71
N GLY A 28 -43.77 -27.40 24.07
CA GLY A 28 -44.10 -27.16 25.47
C GLY A 28 -44.21 -28.53 26.15
N CYS A 29 -43.34 -28.81 27.12
CA CYS A 29 -43.32 -30.08 27.83
C CYS A 29 -44.74 -30.41 28.28
N ALA A 30 -45.36 -31.41 27.63
CA ALA A 30 -46.77 -31.75 27.85
C ALA A 30 -47.07 -32.09 29.32
N VAL A 31 -46.03 -32.43 30.09
CA VAL A 31 -46.09 -32.71 31.53
C VAL A 31 -46.24 -31.44 32.38
N PHE A 32 -45.65 -30.31 31.97
CA PHE A 32 -45.74 -29.04 32.72
C PHE A 32 -46.98 -28.21 32.35
N ALA A 33 -47.48 -28.31 31.11
CA ALA A 33 -48.70 -27.60 30.67
C ALA A 33 -50.00 -28.21 31.25
N SER A 34 -49.96 -29.46 31.69
CA SER A 34 -51.14 -30.20 32.18
C SER A 34 -51.33 -30.18 33.70
N GLY A 35 -50.50 -29.44 34.45
CA GLY A 35 -50.61 -29.39 35.93
C GLY A 35 -50.38 -30.74 36.62
N ALA A 36 -49.74 -31.69 35.93
CA ALA A 36 -49.56 -33.06 36.41
C ALA A 36 -48.70 -33.05 37.69
N HIS A 37 -49.31 -33.48 38.80
CA HIS A 37 -48.65 -33.58 40.09
C HIS A 37 -47.51 -34.61 40.03
N CYS A 38 -46.38 -34.25 40.63
CA CYS A 38 -45.27 -35.18 40.86
C CYS A 38 -45.80 -36.44 41.56
N PRO A 39 -45.66 -37.66 40.99
CA PRO A 39 -46.17 -38.87 41.62
C PRO A 39 -45.46 -39.06 42.96
N ARG A 40 -46.20 -38.86 44.05
CA ARG A 40 -45.72 -39.14 45.41
C ARG A 40 -45.45 -40.63 45.49
N LEU A 41 -44.22 -40.98 45.90
CA LEU A 41 -43.89 -42.34 46.34
C LEU A 41 -44.94 -42.77 47.38
N PRO A 42 -45.59 -43.94 47.23
CA PRO A 42 -46.43 -44.47 48.28
C PRO A 42 -45.62 -44.51 49.59
N ALA A 43 -46.21 -44.05 50.70
CA ALA A 43 -45.58 -44.21 52.00
C ALA A 43 -45.24 -45.70 52.22
N ARG A 44 -44.09 -45.99 52.86
CA ARG A 44 -43.66 -47.36 53.17
C ARG A 44 -44.86 -48.15 53.72
N LEU A 45 -45.29 -49.19 52.99
CA LEU A 45 -46.26 -50.15 53.48
C LEU A 45 -45.64 -50.85 54.70
N PRO A 46 -46.20 -50.72 55.91
CA PRO A 46 -45.69 -51.45 57.06
C PRO A 46 -45.93 -52.94 56.83
N VAL A 47 -44.85 -53.69 56.60
CA VAL A 47 -44.91 -55.15 56.55
C VAL A 47 -45.14 -55.62 57.98
N THR A 48 -46.36 -56.06 58.27
CA THR A 48 -46.71 -56.59 59.60
C THR A 48 -46.35 -58.07 59.61
N PHE A 49 -45.27 -58.43 60.30
CA PHE A 49 -44.93 -59.84 60.50
C PHE A 49 -45.88 -60.45 61.55
N PRO A 50 -46.42 -61.66 61.33
CA PRO A 50 -47.20 -62.34 62.35
C PRO A 50 -46.33 -62.64 63.58
N ALA A 51 -46.92 -62.49 64.77
CA ALA A 51 -46.25 -62.81 66.03
C ALA A 51 -45.85 -64.30 66.09
N PRO A 52 -44.78 -64.67 66.81
CA PRO A 52 -44.27 -66.05 66.85
C PRO A 52 -45.30 -67.13 67.22
N ASP A 53 -46.33 -66.77 68.00
CA ASP A 53 -47.37 -67.68 68.49
C ASP A 53 -48.71 -67.52 67.73
N ALA A 54 -48.72 -66.81 66.60
CA ALA A 54 -49.93 -66.61 65.82
C ALA A 54 -50.38 -67.94 65.17
N PRO A 55 -51.67 -68.28 65.22
CA PRO A 55 -52.18 -69.49 64.59
C PRO A 55 -51.85 -69.49 63.09
N VAL A 56 -51.35 -70.64 62.59
CA VAL A 56 -50.98 -70.80 61.18
C VAL A 56 -52.24 -70.59 60.33
N LYS A 57 -52.16 -69.62 59.40
CA LYS A 57 -53.26 -69.33 58.48
C LYS A 57 -53.62 -70.58 57.69
N SER A 58 -54.91 -70.83 57.50
CA SER A 58 -55.36 -71.87 56.58
C SER A 58 -54.90 -71.54 55.16
N VAL A 59 -54.75 -72.57 54.33
CA VAL A 59 -54.38 -72.40 52.91
C VAL A 59 -55.35 -71.45 52.20
N ALA A 60 -56.63 -71.51 52.53
CA ALA A 60 -57.65 -70.61 51.98
C ALA A 60 -57.40 -69.14 52.35
N ALA A 61 -57.10 -68.85 53.63
CA ALA A 61 -56.79 -67.49 54.08
C ALA A 61 -55.52 -66.94 53.40
N LEU A 62 -54.50 -67.79 53.19
CA LEU A 62 -53.29 -67.39 52.48
C LEU A 62 -53.55 -67.08 51.00
N VAL A 63 -54.45 -67.83 50.34
CA VAL A 63 -54.85 -67.59 48.95
C VAL A 63 -55.61 -66.27 48.81
N ASP A 64 -56.49 -65.95 49.75
CA ASP A 64 -57.22 -64.68 49.73
C ASP A 64 -56.32 -63.47 50.02
N ASP A 65 -55.36 -63.61 50.94
CA ASP A 65 -54.32 -62.59 51.15
C ASP A 65 -53.47 -62.39 49.89
N ALA A 66 -53.06 -63.46 49.22
CA ALA A 66 -52.29 -63.39 47.99
C ALA A 66 -53.08 -62.69 46.87
N ARG A 67 -54.39 -62.95 46.74
CA ARG A 67 -55.27 -62.26 45.78
C ARG A 67 -55.39 -60.77 46.09
N THR A 68 -55.51 -60.42 47.36
CA THR A 68 -55.57 -59.03 47.83
C THR A 68 -54.27 -58.29 47.51
N LEU A 69 -53.12 -58.90 47.80
CA LEU A 69 -51.80 -58.32 47.52
C LEU A 69 -51.54 -58.17 46.01
N VAL A 70 -52.02 -59.11 45.20
CA VAL A 70 -52.00 -58.97 43.73
C VAL A 70 -52.83 -57.78 43.27
N LEU A 71 -54.01 -57.56 43.86
CA LEU A 71 -54.88 -56.43 43.53
C LEU A 71 -54.24 -55.09 43.93
N GLU A 72 -53.68 -55.02 45.14
CA GLU A 72 -52.99 -53.84 45.67
C GLU A 72 -51.75 -53.44 44.85
N ASN A 73 -51.02 -54.43 44.30
CA ASN A 73 -49.82 -54.18 43.49
C ASN A 73 -50.09 -53.76 42.05
N ARG A 74 -51.34 -53.82 41.56
CA ARG A 74 -51.64 -53.44 40.16
C ARG A 74 -51.31 -51.97 39.88
N THR A 75 -51.74 -51.06 40.75
CA THR A 75 -51.55 -49.62 40.54
C THR A 75 -50.09 -49.19 40.68
N PRO A 76 -49.35 -49.57 41.74
CA PRO A 76 -47.93 -49.26 41.85
C PRO A 76 -47.10 -49.84 40.70
N ARG A 77 -47.44 -51.04 40.21
CA ARG A 77 -46.76 -51.64 39.05
C ARG A 77 -46.99 -50.83 37.77
N ALA A 78 -48.24 -50.46 37.48
CA ALA A 78 -48.55 -49.62 36.31
C ALA A 78 -47.84 -48.26 36.38
N GLN A 79 -47.78 -47.64 37.57
CA GLN A 79 -47.06 -46.39 37.79
C GLN A 79 -45.54 -46.56 37.57
N TYR A 80 -44.95 -47.65 38.08
CA TYR A 80 -43.55 -47.95 37.88
C TYR A 80 -43.22 -48.16 36.40
N GLU A 81 -44.06 -48.87 35.65
CA GLU A 81 -43.89 -49.09 34.21
C GLU A 81 -43.92 -47.75 33.43
N VAL A 82 -44.83 -46.83 33.77
CA VAL A 82 -44.88 -45.48 33.19
C VAL A 82 -43.64 -44.65 33.55
N VAL A 83 -43.21 -44.64 34.81
CA VAL A 83 -42.01 -43.90 35.22
C VAL A 83 -40.76 -44.47 34.56
N SER A 84 -40.65 -45.79 34.47
CA SER A 84 -39.52 -46.47 33.83
C SER A 84 -39.42 -46.13 32.34
N THR A 85 -40.53 -46.18 31.62
CA THR A 85 -40.57 -45.82 30.19
C THR A 85 -40.28 -44.33 29.96
N ASN A 86 -40.83 -43.44 30.79
CA ASN A 86 -40.52 -42.00 30.72
C ASN A 86 -39.05 -41.72 31.00
N ASN A 87 -38.46 -42.34 32.01
CA ASN A 87 -37.03 -42.17 32.32
C ASN A 87 -36.14 -42.70 31.20
N ALA A 88 -36.51 -43.82 30.57
CA ALA A 88 -35.79 -44.33 29.40
C ALA A 88 -35.87 -43.34 28.23
N GLY A 89 -37.06 -42.81 27.94
CA GLY A 89 -37.25 -41.79 26.90
C GLY A 89 -36.44 -40.52 27.15
N LEU A 90 -36.44 -40.01 28.39
CA LEU A 90 -35.62 -38.85 28.79
C LEU A 90 -34.12 -39.13 28.62
N ALA A 91 -33.65 -40.32 28.99
CA ALA A 91 -32.24 -40.70 28.80
C ALA A 91 -31.85 -40.74 27.32
N THR A 92 -32.69 -41.31 26.46
CA THR A 92 -32.48 -41.30 25.00
C THR A 92 -32.43 -39.88 24.46
N HIS A 93 -33.38 -39.03 24.86
CA HIS A 93 -33.45 -37.65 24.39
C HIS A 93 -32.23 -36.83 24.86
N ALA A 94 -31.78 -37.02 26.10
CA ALA A 94 -30.57 -36.40 26.63
C ALA A 94 -29.31 -36.85 25.86
N SER A 95 -29.22 -38.13 25.48
CA SER A 95 -28.11 -38.64 24.66
C SER A 95 -28.08 -37.98 23.28
N VAL A 96 -29.22 -37.88 22.60
CA VAL A 96 -29.30 -37.24 21.27
C VAL A 96 -28.91 -35.76 21.35
N LEU A 97 -29.40 -35.04 22.37
CA LEU A 97 -29.01 -33.65 22.59
C LEU A 97 -27.52 -33.51 22.90
N HIS A 98 -26.95 -34.43 23.68
CA HIS A 98 -25.53 -34.45 23.97
C HIS A 98 -24.69 -34.60 22.70
N ASP A 99 -25.02 -35.57 21.86
CA ASP A 99 -24.30 -35.82 20.59
C ASP A 99 -24.41 -34.63 19.64
N ARG A 100 -25.61 -34.03 19.53
CA ARG A 100 -25.82 -32.81 18.74
C ARG A 100 -24.95 -31.66 19.25
N ASN A 101 -24.91 -31.43 20.57
CA ASN A 101 -24.08 -30.40 21.18
C ASN A 101 -22.59 -30.64 20.94
N LEU A 102 -22.14 -31.89 20.97
CA LEU A 102 -20.75 -32.24 20.65
C LEU A 102 -20.40 -31.90 19.19
N VAL A 103 -21.30 -32.16 18.24
CA VAL A 103 -21.10 -31.80 16.83
C VAL A 103 -21.00 -30.30 16.65
N LEU A 104 -21.90 -29.53 17.27
CA LEU A 104 -21.86 -28.05 17.22
C LEU A 104 -20.55 -27.50 17.81
N LEU A 105 -20.12 -28.02 18.96
CA LEU A 105 -18.87 -27.60 19.58
C LEU A 105 -17.65 -27.93 18.71
N ARG A 106 -17.63 -29.09 18.06
CA ARG A 106 -16.56 -29.47 17.12
C ARG A 106 -16.53 -28.53 15.92
N ARG A 107 -17.68 -28.22 15.32
CA ARG A 107 -17.79 -27.26 14.21
C ARG A 107 -17.31 -25.88 14.61
N ALA A 108 -17.74 -25.38 15.77
CA ALA A 108 -17.31 -24.09 16.30
C ALA A 108 -15.78 -24.03 16.52
N ARG A 109 -15.20 -25.08 17.12
CA ARG A 109 -13.74 -25.17 17.31
C ARG A 109 -12.97 -25.24 15.98
N ALA A 110 -13.49 -25.97 14.99
CA ALA A 110 -12.89 -26.03 13.66
C ALA A 110 -12.92 -24.66 12.97
N GLY A 111 -14.07 -23.98 13.01
CA GLY A 111 -14.22 -22.63 12.48
C GLY A 111 -13.30 -21.62 13.16
N TYR A 112 -13.21 -21.64 14.49
CA TYR A 112 -12.28 -20.79 15.24
C TYR A 112 -10.82 -21.03 14.82
N ARG A 113 -10.38 -22.29 14.72
CA ARG A 113 -9.01 -22.62 14.28
C ARG A 113 -8.73 -22.16 12.86
N ALA A 114 -9.67 -22.36 11.94
CA ALA A 114 -9.54 -21.90 10.56
C ALA A 114 -9.43 -20.36 10.51
N GLY A 115 -10.27 -19.66 11.26
CA GLY A 115 -10.22 -18.21 11.39
C GLY A 115 -8.89 -17.72 11.95
N MET A 116 -8.33 -18.38 12.97
CA MET A 116 -7.01 -18.03 13.51
C MET A 116 -5.89 -18.20 12.50
N VAL A 117 -5.91 -19.27 11.69
CA VAL A 117 -4.92 -19.48 10.62
C VAL A 117 -5.04 -18.41 9.53
N MET A 118 -6.26 -18.06 9.12
CA MET A 118 -6.47 -16.98 8.15
C MET A 118 -5.96 -15.64 8.70
N LEU A 119 -6.27 -15.34 9.96
CA LEU A 119 -5.84 -14.10 10.60
C LEU A 119 -4.30 -14.01 10.67
N GLU A 120 -3.63 -15.09 11.05
CA GLU A 120 -2.16 -15.17 11.05
C GLU A 120 -1.57 -14.93 9.66
N GLN A 121 -2.17 -15.53 8.62
CA GLN A 121 -1.74 -15.29 7.24
C GLN A 121 -1.90 -13.82 6.82
N VAL A 122 -3.02 -13.18 7.18
CA VAL A 122 -3.26 -11.76 6.91
C VAL A 122 -2.21 -10.92 7.63
N PHE A 123 -1.93 -11.16 8.90
CA PHE A 123 -0.87 -10.45 9.63
C PHE A 123 0.51 -10.60 8.99
N LEU A 124 0.89 -11.83 8.60
CA LEU A 124 2.16 -12.07 7.92
C LEU A 124 2.23 -11.34 6.57
N SER A 125 1.13 -11.29 5.83
CA SER A 125 1.06 -10.55 4.57
C SER A 125 1.19 -9.05 4.81
N GLN A 126 0.52 -8.51 5.83
CA GLN A 126 0.59 -7.10 6.20
C GLN A 126 2.02 -6.71 6.54
N VAL A 127 2.70 -7.46 7.43
CA VAL A 127 4.09 -7.19 7.81
C VAL A 127 5.02 -7.16 6.59
N ARG A 128 4.84 -8.07 5.63
CA ARG A 128 5.61 -8.07 4.38
C ARG A 128 5.34 -6.81 3.56
N THR A 129 4.06 -6.45 3.36
CA THR A 129 3.71 -5.25 2.59
C THR A 129 4.18 -3.96 3.27
N GLU A 130 4.18 -3.88 4.59
CA GLU A 130 4.71 -2.73 5.33
C GLU A 130 6.21 -2.60 5.13
N LYS A 131 6.95 -3.70 5.19
CA LYS A 131 8.39 -3.74 4.89
C LYS A 131 8.67 -3.28 3.45
N ASP A 132 7.92 -3.78 2.48
CA ASP A 132 8.07 -3.40 1.07
C ASP A 132 7.75 -1.92 0.86
N ASN A 133 6.74 -1.40 1.55
CA ASN A 133 6.39 0.02 1.53
C ASN A 133 7.50 0.92 2.10
N VAL A 134 8.16 0.50 3.19
CA VAL A 134 9.32 1.22 3.73
C VAL A 134 10.45 1.27 2.69
N MET A 135 10.80 0.11 2.11
CA MET A 135 11.82 0.03 1.07
C MET A 135 11.49 0.89 -0.16
N LEU A 136 10.22 0.92 -0.60
CA LEU A 136 9.77 1.76 -1.70
C LEU A 136 9.87 3.25 -1.36
N ARG A 137 9.52 3.65 -0.13
CA ARG A 137 9.69 5.04 0.33
C ARG A 137 11.15 5.46 0.32
N ASP A 138 12.06 4.61 0.80
CA ASP A 138 13.50 4.87 0.79
C ASP A 138 14.06 4.98 -0.65
N ARG A 139 13.55 4.15 -1.56
CA ARG A 139 13.93 4.23 -2.97
C ARG A 139 13.40 5.51 -3.62
N LEU A 140 12.18 5.92 -3.28
CA LEU A 140 11.57 7.17 -3.77
C LEU A 140 12.31 8.40 -3.26
N SER A 141 12.72 8.43 -1.99
CA SER A 141 13.56 9.53 -1.48
C SER A 141 14.90 9.59 -2.22
N GLY A 142 15.57 8.45 -2.39
CA GLY A 142 16.83 8.40 -3.14
C GLY A 142 16.70 8.76 -4.63
N LEU A 143 15.53 8.60 -5.24
CA LEU A 143 15.25 9.09 -6.59
C LEU A 143 15.01 10.60 -6.60
N ARG A 144 14.26 11.14 -5.62
CA ARG A 144 14.06 12.59 -5.47
C ARG A 144 15.37 13.33 -5.27
N ASP A 145 16.28 12.78 -4.47
CA ASP A 145 17.61 13.38 -4.28
C ASP A 145 18.43 13.39 -5.58
N ARG A 146 18.30 12.35 -6.42
CA ARG A 146 18.95 12.32 -7.74
C ARG A 146 18.38 13.38 -8.66
N VAL A 147 17.06 13.51 -8.72
CA VAL A 147 16.38 14.55 -9.50
C VAL A 147 16.85 15.93 -9.06
N ALA A 148 16.85 16.22 -7.75
CA ALA A 148 17.34 17.50 -7.23
C ALA A 148 18.79 17.81 -7.62
N ARG A 149 19.67 16.80 -7.63
CA ARG A 149 21.06 16.97 -8.09
C ARG A 149 21.14 17.23 -9.59
N VAL A 150 20.33 16.55 -10.40
CA VAL A 150 20.27 16.77 -11.85
C VAL A 150 19.76 18.18 -12.14
N ASP A 151 18.70 18.62 -11.47
CA ASP A 151 18.14 19.97 -11.62
C ASP A 151 19.18 21.04 -11.25
N ALA A 152 19.93 20.84 -10.17
CA ALA A 152 21.01 21.73 -9.76
C ALA A 152 22.14 21.78 -10.80
N ALA A 153 22.56 20.63 -11.34
CA ALA A 153 23.58 20.56 -12.39
C ALA A 153 23.09 21.22 -13.69
N GLU A 154 21.82 21.05 -14.04
CA GLU A 154 21.23 21.69 -15.22
C GLU A 154 21.15 23.21 -15.05
N ALA A 155 20.81 23.71 -13.86
CA ALA A 155 20.86 25.14 -13.55
C ALA A 155 22.28 25.71 -13.70
N GLN A 156 23.30 25.02 -13.18
CA GLN A 156 24.70 25.41 -13.37
C GLN A 156 25.10 25.43 -14.85
N LEU A 157 24.68 24.42 -15.62
CA LEU A 157 24.93 24.37 -17.05
C LEU A 157 24.29 25.54 -17.80
N ARG A 158 23.07 25.94 -17.44
CA ARG A 158 22.41 27.13 -18.02
C ARG A 158 23.21 28.40 -17.74
N VAL A 159 23.68 28.58 -16.51
CA VAL A 159 24.52 29.73 -16.13
C VAL A 159 25.82 29.73 -16.93
N LEU A 160 26.53 28.60 -17.01
CA LEU A 160 27.77 28.48 -17.80
C LEU A 160 27.54 28.79 -19.28
N LYS A 161 26.42 28.35 -19.86
CA LYS A 161 26.08 28.68 -21.25
C LYS A 161 25.85 30.18 -21.44
N ALA A 162 25.16 30.83 -20.51
CA ALA A 162 24.93 32.26 -20.56
C ALA A 162 26.25 33.04 -20.45
N THR A 163 27.11 32.70 -19.48
CA THR A 163 28.38 33.41 -19.29
C THR A 163 29.36 33.19 -20.45
N THR A 164 29.42 31.98 -21.01
CA THR A 164 30.26 31.72 -22.19
C THR A 164 29.74 32.44 -23.44
N ALA A 165 28.43 32.58 -23.61
CA ALA A 165 27.85 33.37 -24.69
C ALA A 165 28.18 34.86 -24.54
N GLU A 166 28.09 35.42 -23.32
CA GLU A 166 28.50 36.79 -23.02
C GLU A 166 29.99 37.01 -23.32
N GLN A 167 30.86 36.13 -22.83
CA GLN A 167 32.30 36.19 -23.10
C GLN A 167 32.62 36.11 -24.60
N TYR A 168 31.90 35.27 -25.35
CA TYR A 168 32.05 35.19 -26.80
C TYR A 168 31.69 36.51 -27.48
N HIS A 169 30.57 37.14 -27.09
CA HIS A 169 30.16 38.43 -27.63
C HIS A 169 31.15 39.55 -27.29
N ASP A 170 31.68 39.58 -26.06
CA ASP A 170 32.69 40.56 -25.64
C ASP A 170 33.99 40.41 -26.46
N LEU A 171 34.48 39.18 -26.65
CA LEU A 171 35.65 38.91 -27.48
C LEU A 171 35.41 39.29 -28.94
N GLN A 172 34.22 39.03 -29.48
CA GLN A 172 33.83 39.44 -30.83
C GLN A 172 33.88 40.97 -30.97
N ALA A 173 33.36 41.71 -29.98
CA ALA A 173 33.38 43.17 -29.97
C ALA A 173 34.82 43.71 -29.91
N GLN A 174 35.68 43.15 -29.05
CA GLN A 174 37.10 43.50 -28.97
C GLN A 174 37.85 43.24 -30.28
N LEU A 175 37.58 42.10 -30.92
CA LEU A 175 38.16 41.78 -32.23
C LEU A 175 37.73 42.81 -33.28
N THR A 176 36.45 43.19 -33.29
CA THR A 176 35.92 44.18 -34.24
C THR A 176 36.54 45.57 -33.99
N ALA A 177 36.70 45.96 -32.73
CA ALA A 177 37.35 47.21 -32.34
C ALA A 177 38.82 47.25 -32.75
N SER A 178 39.58 46.19 -32.47
CA SER A 178 41.00 46.10 -32.86
C SER A 178 41.17 46.10 -34.39
N GLN A 179 40.28 45.44 -35.13
CA GLN A 179 40.26 45.52 -36.59
C GLN A 179 39.99 46.94 -37.10
N ALA A 180 39.07 47.68 -36.46
CA ALA A 180 38.81 49.07 -36.79
C ALA A 180 40.01 49.99 -36.49
N GLU A 181 40.71 49.78 -35.37
CA GLU A 181 41.96 50.49 -35.04
C GLU A 181 43.05 50.22 -36.08
N VAL A 182 43.26 48.95 -36.46
CA VAL A 182 44.21 48.58 -37.52
C VAL A 182 43.82 49.25 -38.84
N ALA A 183 42.54 49.20 -39.22
CA ALA A 183 42.05 49.86 -40.42
C ALA A 183 42.27 51.38 -40.41
N ALA A 184 42.21 52.03 -39.23
CA ALA A 184 42.48 53.46 -39.08
C ALA A 184 44.00 53.80 -39.11
N LEU A 185 44.86 52.92 -38.59
CA LEU A 185 46.32 53.12 -38.59
C LEU A 185 46.96 52.83 -39.95
N THR A 186 46.42 51.88 -40.71
CA THR A 186 46.92 51.48 -42.04
C THR A 186 47.08 52.67 -43.01
N PRO A 187 46.08 53.55 -43.23
CA PRO A 187 46.25 54.71 -44.11
C PRO A 187 47.21 55.77 -43.53
N ARG A 188 47.35 55.88 -42.20
CA ARG A 188 48.34 56.77 -41.57
C ARG A 188 49.78 56.34 -41.83
N LEU A 189 50.02 55.03 -41.86
CA LEU A 189 51.32 54.46 -42.20
C LEU A 189 51.59 54.47 -43.71
N ALA A 190 50.54 54.37 -44.53
CA ALA A 190 50.64 54.49 -45.99
C ALA A 190 50.76 55.95 -46.48
N ALA A 191 50.53 56.94 -45.62
CA ALA A 191 50.68 58.35 -45.96
C ALA A 191 52.16 58.70 -46.18
N PRO A 192 52.52 59.40 -47.28
CA PRO A 192 53.90 59.81 -47.53
C PRO A 192 54.40 60.72 -46.40
N ALA A 193 55.62 60.50 -45.91
CA ALA A 193 56.23 61.38 -44.93
C ALA A 193 56.29 62.82 -45.50
N PRO A 194 55.90 63.86 -44.72
CA PRO A 194 56.07 65.23 -45.16
C PRO A 194 57.56 65.46 -45.46
N PRO A 195 57.90 66.07 -46.60
CA PRO A 195 59.30 66.24 -46.98
C PRO A 195 60.03 66.98 -45.85
N PRO A 196 61.23 66.53 -45.46
CA PRO A 196 62.01 67.22 -44.44
C PRO A 196 62.21 68.67 -44.87
N ALA A 197 62.20 69.61 -43.92
CA ALA A 197 62.32 71.05 -44.18
C ALA A 197 63.53 71.42 -45.06
N SER A 198 64.57 70.56 -45.08
CA SER A 198 65.72 70.62 -45.99
C SER A 198 65.36 70.44 -47.49
N MET A 199 64.46 69.53 -47.83
CA MET A 199 64.01 69.31 -49.22
C MET A 199 63.10 70.45 -49.71
N VAL A 200 62.29 71.06 -48.84
CA VAL A 200 61.50 72.25 -49.20
C VAL A 200 62.41 73.46 -49.47
N SER A 201 63.50 73.59 -48.72
CA SER A 201 64.52 74.62 -48.95
C SER A 201 65.31 74.38 -50.25
N LEU A 202 65.65 73.13 -50.58
CA LEU A 202 66.29 72.77 -51.86
C LEU A 202 65.36 72.99 -53.06
N ALA A 203 64.09 72.58 -52.97
CA ALA A 203 63.11 72.80 -54.02
C ALA A 203 62.89 74.30 -54.30
N ARG A 204 62.84 75.14 -53.25
CA ARG A 204 62.78 76.60 -53.39
C ARG A 204 64.04 77.20 -54.00
N LEU A 205 65.21 76.58 -53.75
CA LEU A 205 66.49 76.98 -54.34
C LEU A 205 66.54 76.64 -55.84
N PHE A 206 66.02 75.48 -56.24
CA PHE A 206 65.94 75.10 -57.66
C PHE A 206 64.90 75.92 -58.44
N THR A 207 63.76 76.28 -57.85
CA THR A 207 62.84 77.24 -58.49
C THR A 207 63.46 78.63 -58.60
N ALA A 208 64.14 79.13 -57.55
CA ALA A 208 64.84 80.41 -57.62
C ALA A 208 66.05 80.41 -58.56
N GLN A 209 66.62 79.23 -58.87
CA GLN A 209 67.68 79.06 -59.86
C GLN A 209 67.10 79.01 -61.28
N GLY A 210 65.99 78.29 -61.49
CA GLY A 210 65.25 78.30 -62.76
C GLY A 210 64.75 79.69 -63.13
N ASP A 211 64.19 80.44 -62.17
CA ASP A 211 63.74 81.83 -62.36
C ASP A 211 64.91 82.78 -62.72
N ARG A 212 66.13 82.49 -62.24
CA ARG A 212 67.35 83.25 -62.60
C ARG A 212 67.85 82.90 -63.99
N ASP A 213 67.77 81.63 -64.38
CA ASP A 213 68.19 81.17 -65.71
C ASP A 213 67.21 81.69 -66.78
N ASP A 214 65.91 81.75 -66.49
CA ASP A 214 64.88 82.38 -67.33
C ASP A 214 65.09 83.90 -67.46
N ALA A 215 65.42 84.59 -66.36
CA ALA A 215 65.76 86.02 -66.39
C ALA A 215 67.08 86.31 -67.16
N HIS A 216 68.01 85.36 -67.17
CA HIS A 216 69.23 85.44 -67.99
C HIS A 216 68.93 85.22 -69.48
N ALA A 217 68.04 84.30 -69.82
CA ALA A 217 67.57 84.11 -71.19
C ALA A 217 66.85 85.36 -71.72
N GLU A 218 65.96 85.99 -70.96
CA GLU A 218 65.31 87.26 -71.34
C GLU A 218 66.31 88.40 -71.53
N ARG A 219 67.34 88.50 -70.67
CA ARG A 219 68.37 89.54 -70.79
C ARG A 219 69.24 89.34 -72.03
N ASP A 220 69.57 88.11 -72.38
CA ASP A 220 70.39 87.81 -73.55
C ASP A 220 69.57 87.98 -74.86
N ASP A 221 68.24 87.75 -74.83
CA ASP A 221 67.32 88.09 -75.93
C ASP A 221 67.18 89.62 -76.11
N LEU A 222 67.08 90.39 -75.02
CA LEU A 222 67.11 91.86 -75.06
C LEU A 222 68.45 92.40 -75.58
N ARG A 223 69.56 91.71 -75.29
CA ARG A 223 70.89 92.05 -75.80
C ARG A 223 71.01 91.75 -77.30
N ALA A 224 70.44 90.65 -77.79
CA ALA A 224 70.37 90.33 -79.21
C ALA A 224 69.52 91.36 -79.99
N GLN A 225 68.42 91.84 -79.40
CA GLN A 225 67.57 92.88 -79.99
C GLN A 225 68.26 94.26 -80.03
N LEU A 226 69.08 94.60 -79.04
CA LEU A 226 69.86 95.85 -79.01
C LEU A 226 71.07 95.86 -79.96
N THR A 227 71.59 94.70 -80.36
CA THR A 227 72.65 94.59 -81.38
C THR A 227 72.12 94.56 -82.82
N ALA A 228 70.80 94.54 -82.99
CA ALA A 228 70.11 94.52 -84.29
C ALA A 228 69.48 95.89 -84.68
N ALA A 229 69.77 96.96 -83.93
CA ALA A 229 69.39 98.35 -84.21
C ALA A 229 70.62 99.21 -84.46
#